data_AF-A0A6B2VED7-F1
#
_entry.id   AF-A0A6B2VED7-F1
#
_cell.length_a   1.000
_cell.length_b   1.000
_cell.length_c   1.000
_cell.angle_alpha   90.00
_cell.angle_beta   90.00
_cell.angle_gamma   90.00
#
_symmetry.space_group_name_H-M   'P 1'
#
loop_
_entity.id
_entity.type
_entity.pdbx_description
1 polymer ?
#
loop_
_entity_poly.entity_id
_entity_poly.type
_entity_poly.pdbx_seq_one_letter_code
_entity_poly.pdbx_strand_id
1 'polypeptide(L)'
;SARPPAALRAYAGPHLGDPGLLPRLSAVACPVQVIWGENDRVATPAYGRAYAAAFPDARFDLVRGAGHLPLREEPSAVFAALDAFLARTADAAIG
;
A
#
# COMPACT_ATOMS: atom_id res chain seq x y z
N SER A 1 -14.06 -16.38 13.62
CA SER A 1 -13.57 -15.04 14.02
C SER A 1 -14.59 -14.39 14.94
N ALA A 2 -14.16 -13.71 16.01
CA ALA A 2 -15.07 -13.06 16.97
C ALA A 2 -15.75 -11.83 16.33
N ARG A 3 -17.02 -11.58 16.70
CA ARG A 3 -17.77 -10.42 16.23
C ARG A 3 -17.17 -9.13 16.83
N PRO A 4 -16.82 -8.11 16.03
CA PRO A 4 -16.25 -6.87 16.56
C PRO A 4 -17.24 -6.11 17.46
N PRO A 5 -16.75 -5.28 18.41
CA PRO A 5 -17.60 -4.51 19.34
C PRO A 5 -18.67 -3.67 18.63
N ALA A 6 -19.81 -3.44 19.28
CA ALA A 6 -20.91 -2.63 18.71
C ALA A 6 -20.49 -1.20 18.40
N ALA A 7 -19.70 -0.57 19.27
CA ALA A 7 -19.16 0.77 19.05
C ALA A 7 -18.32 0.86 17.77
N LEU A 8 -17.45 -0.13 17.53
CA LEU A 8 -16.63 -0.17 16.32
C LEU A 8 -17.49 -0.31 15.05
N ARG A 9 -18.53 -1.14 15.09
CA ARG A 9 -19.46 -1.30 13.95
C ARG A 9 -20.28 -0.04 13.66
N ALA A 10 -20.69 0.68 14.69
CA ALA A 10 -21.39 1.95 14.53
C ALA A 10 -20.48 3.04 13.97
N TYR A 11 -19.21 3.07 14.41
CA TYR A 11 -18.22 4.06 13.97
C TYR A 11 -17.69 3.80 12.55
N ALA A 12 -17.32 2.55 12.25
CA ALA A 12 -16.67 2.16 11.00
C ALA A 12 -17.65 1.80 9.87
N GLY A 13 -18.93 1.63 10.19
CA GLY A 13 -19.89 1.02 9.28
C GLY A 13 -19.73 -0.50 9.15
N PRO A 14 -20.44 -1.13 8.19
CA PRO A 14 -20.49 -2.59 8.07
C PRO A 14 -19.16 -3.21 7.60
N HIS A 15 -18.33 -2.44 6.91
CA HIS A 15 -17.07 -2.90 6.32
C HIS A 15 -15.98 -1.84 6.46
N LEU A 16 -14.80 -2.25 6.92
CA LEU A 16 -13.58 -1.42 7.00
C LEU A 16 -12.75 -1.46 5.69
N GLY A 17 -13.36 -1.82 4.56
CA GLY A 17 -12.68 -1.97 3.27
C GLY A 17 -13.64 -2.09 2.09
N ASP A 18 -13.09 -2.08 0.87
CA ASP A 18 -13.81 -2.23 -0.39
C ASP A 18 -13.44 -3.58 -1.06
N PRO A 19 -14.30 -4.60 -0.99
CA PRO A 19 -14.06 -5.90 -1.62
C PRO A 19 -13.89 -5.83 -3.15
N GLY A 20 -14.44 -4.81 -3.79
CA GLY A 20 -14.37 -4.60 -5.23
C GLY A 20 -13.14 -3.81 -5.68
N LEU A 21 -12.28 -3.38 -4.77
CA LEU A 21 -11.13 -2.53 -5.11
C LEU A 21 -10.07 -3.28 -5.92
N LEU A 22 -9.65 -4.47 -5.49
CA LEU A 22 -8.56 -5.21 -6.14
C LEU A 22 -8.80 -5.40 -7.66
N PRO A 23 -9.98 -5.86 -8.13
CA PRO A 23 -10.26 -5.96 -9.56
C PRO A 23 -10.21 -4.63 -10.32
N ARG A 24 -10.43 -3.49 -9.64
CA ARG A 24 -10.42 -2.16 -10.28
C ARG A 24 -9.00 -1.59 -10.44
N LEU A 25 -8.03 -2.09 -9.67
CA LEU A 25 -6.64 -1.64 -9.74
C LEU A 25 -5.99 -1.98 -11.09
N SER A 26 -6.49 -3.00 -11.79
CA SER A 26 -6.01 -3.37 -13.13
C SER A 26 -6.28 -2.31 -14.20
N ALA A 27 -7.17 -1.34 -13.93
CA ALA A 27 -7.48 -0.24 -14.84
C ALA A 27 -6.51 0.96 -14.71
N VAL A 28 -5.60 0.94 -13.74
CA VAL A 28 -4.59 2.00 -13.56
C VAL A 28 -3.47 1.79 -14.57
N ALA A 29 -3.31 2.75 -15.48
CA ALA A 29 -2.38 2.65 -16.61
C ALA A 29 -1.03 3.36 -16.39
N CYS A 30 -0.84 4.07 -15.27
CA CYS A 30 0.42 4.72 -14.93
C CYS A 30 1.26 3.83 -13.98
N PRO A 31 2.60 4.02 -13.94
CA PRO A 31 3.46 3.31 -13.00
C PRO A 31 3.06 3.55 -11.54
N VAL A 32 3.09 2.50 -10.72
CA VAL A 32 2.70 2.56 -9.30
C VAL A 32 3.84 2.07 -8.39
N GLN A 33 4.08 2.78 -7.30
CA GLN A 33 4.93 2.32 -6.20
C GLN A 33 4.07 2.06 -4.96
N VAL A 34 4.03 0.82 -4.51
CA VAL A 34 3.41 0.42 -3.25
C VAL A 34 4.49 0.33 -2.19
N ILE A 35 4.38 1.13 -1.13
CA ILE A 35 5.33 1.17 -0.01
C ILE A 35 4.63 0.65 1.24
N TRP A 36 5.23 -0.30 1.95
CA TRP A 36 4.59 -1.00 3.07
C TRP A 36 5.56 -1.24 4.22
N GLY A 37 5.11 -1.14 5.47
CA GLY A 37 5.94 -1.50 6.62
C GLY A 37 6.00 -3.02 6.85
N GLU A 38 7.19 -3.53 7.14
CA GLU A 38 7.44 -4.95 7.44
C GLU A 38 6.63 -5.47 8.63
N ASN A 39 6.45 -4.65 9.66
CA ASN A 39 5.82 -5.00 10.92
C ASN A 39 4.34 -4.57 11.00
N ASP A 40 3.72 -4.22 9.86
CA ASP A 40 2.31 -3.84 9.84
C ASP A 40 1.42 -5.02 10.28
N ARG A 41 0.70 -4.82 11.39
CA ARG A 41 -0.27 -5.76 11.95
C ARG A 41 -1.73 -5.35 11.74
N VAL A 42 -1.96 -4.17 11.16
CA VAL A 42 -3.29 -3.65 10.80
C VAL A 42 -3.64 -4.11 9.39
N ALA A 43 -2.76 -3.85 8.42
CA ALA A 43 -2.87 -4.32 7.06
C ALA A 43 -1.57 -5.05 6.69
N THR A 44 -1.55 -6.37 6.90
CA THR A 44 -0.30 -7.15 6.82
C THR A 44 0.45 -6.97 5.49
N PRO A 45 1.79 -7.17 5.44
CA PRO A 45 2.54 -7.12 4.19
C PRO A 45 2.01 -8.03 3.08
N ALA A 46 1.39 -9.17 3.43
CA ALA A 46 0.73 -10.05 2.46
C ALA A 46 -0.41 -9.33 1.71
N TYR A 47 -1.17 -8.47 2.41
CA TYR A 47 -2.20 -7.63 1.82
C TYR A 47 -1.60 -6.59 0.87
N GLY A 48 -0.52 -5.92 1.28
CA GLY A 48 0.19 -4.96 0.43
C GLY A 48 0.76 -5.58 -0.85
N ARG A 49 1.29 -6.80 -0.76
CA ARG A 49 1.74 -7.56 -1.95
C ARG A 49 0.58 -7.90 -2.89
N ALA A 50 -0.57 -8.30 -2.35
CA ALA A 50 -1.77 -8.55 -3.15
C ALA A 50 -2.26 -7.28 -3.87
N TYR A 51 -2.14 -6.11 -3.22
CA TYR A 51 -2.40 -4.82 -3.85
C TYR A 51 -1.44 -4.54 -5.00
N ALA A 52 -0.14 -4.66 -4.76
CA ALA A 52 0.86 -4.44 -5.80
C ALA A 52 0.64 -5.37 -7.00
N ALA A 53 0.32 -6.64 -6.77
CA ALA A 53 0.06 -7.62 -7.83
C ALA A 53 -1.21 -7.35 -8.64
N ALA A 54 -2.14 -6.54 -8.14
CA ALA A 54 -3.37 -6.19 -8.85
C ALA A 54 -3.21 -5.04 -9.84
N PHE A 55 -2.12 -4.27 -9.73
CA PHE A 55 -1.77 -3.24 -10.72
C PHE A 55 -1.01 -3.86 -11.90
N PRO A 56 -1.17 -3.37 -13.14
CA PRO A 56 -0.43 -3.86 -14.30
C PRO A 56 1.06 -3.52 -14.26
N ASP A 57 1.40 -2.34 -13.73
CA ASP A 57 2.77 -1.85 -13.57
C ASP A 57 2.94 -1.29 -12.15
N ALA A 58 3.24 -2.19 -11.21
CA ALA A 58 3.57 -1.80 -9.85
C ALA A 58 4.83 -2.46 -9.32
N ARG A 59 5.50 -1.74 -8.43
CA ARG A 59 6.56 -2.26 -7.57
C ARG A 59 6.11 -2.25 -6.12
N PHE A 60 6.63 -3.19 -5.34
CA PHE A 60 6.36 -3.31 -3.92
C PHE A 60 7.65 -3.16 -3.13
N ASP A 61 7.72 -2.11 -2.32
CA ASP A 61 8.84 -1.81 -1.44
C ASP A 61 8.44 -2.04 0.02
N LEU A 62 9.15 -2.97 0.67
CA LEU A 62 8.95 -3.28 2.08
C LEU A 62 9.97 -2.49 2.92
N VAL A 63 9.46 -1.60 3.77
CA VAL A 63 10.24 -0.80 4.71
C VAL A 63 10.49 -1.63 5.95
N ARG A 64 11.74 -2.10 6.09
CA ARG A 64 12.18 -2.90 7.24
C ARG A 64 12.01 -2.12 8.54
N GLY A 65 11.64 -2.82 9.61
CA GLY A 65 11.44 -2.19 10.92
C GLY A 65 10.14 -1.40 11.10
N ALA A 66 9.57 -0.82 10.03
CA ALA A 66 8.35 -0.02 10.10
C ALA A 66 7.06 -0.84 10.25
N GLY A 67 6.11 -0.33 11.02
CA GLY A 67 4.74 -0.83 11.18
C GLY A 67 3.76 -0.21 10.18
N HIS A 68 2.55 0.10 10.66
CA HIS A 68 1.44 0.53 9.80
C HIS A 68 1.62 1.93 9.18
N LEU A 69 2.48 2.78 9.77
CA LEU A 69 2.68 4.15 9.32
C LEU A 69 4.15 4.35 8.90
N PRO A 70 4.63 3.70 7.83
CA PRO A 70 6.05 3.69 7.47
C PRO A 70 6.61 5.08 7.22
N LEU A 71 5.82 6.04 6.71
CA LEU A 71 6.26 7.43 6.54
C LEU A 71 6.56 8.13 7.87
N ARG A 72 5.88 7.76 8.96
CA ARG A 72 6.12 8.32 10.30
C ARG A 72 7.23 7.59 11.05
N GLU A 73 7.36 6.30 10.81
CA GLU A 73 8.27 5.42 11.55
C GLU A 73 9.68 5.41 10.93
N GLU A 74 9.76 5.33 9.61
CA GLU A 74 11.01 5.24 8.83
C GLU A 74 10.99 6.22 7.64
N PRO A 75 10.90 7.54 7.88
CA PRO A 75 10.72 8.55 6.83
C PRO A 75 11.83 8.51 5.77
N SER A 76 13.09 8.34 6.19
CA SER A 76 14.24 8.30 5.28
C SER A 76 14.15 7.17 4.27
N ALA A 77 13.70 5.98 4.70
CA ALA A 77 13.53 4.84 3.81
C ALA A 77 12.38 5.06 2.82
N VAL A 78 11.29 5.69 3.27
CA VAL A 78 10.16 6.05 2.40
C VAL A 78 10.57 7.10 1.37
N PHE A 79 11.27 8.16 1.77
CA PHE A 79 11.72 9.19 0.82
C PHE A 79 12.70 8.63 -0.21
N ALA A 80 13.63 7.76 0.19
CA ALA A 80 14.51 7.08 -0.77
C ALA A 80 13.74 6.24 -1.80
N ALA A 81 12.68 5.54 -1.38
CA ALA A 81 11.82 4.79 -2.30
C ALA A 81 11.05 5.71 -3.26
N LEU A 82 10.57 6.86 -2.77
CA LEU A 82 9.91 7.88 -3.60
C LEU A 82 10.87 8.52 -4.61
N ASP A 83 12.07 8.90 -4.20
CA ASP A 83 13.09 9.45 -5.09
C ASP A 83 13.46 8.45 -6.20
N ALA A 84 13.63 7.17 -5.85
CA ALA A 84 13.90 6.12 -6.81
C ALA A 84 12.72 5.90 -7.78
N PHE A 85 11.47 6.04 -7.32
CA PHE A 85 10.29 5.99 -8.18
C PHE A 85 10.23 7.17 -9.16
N LEU A 86 10.47 8.39 -8.66
CA LEU A 86 10.46 9.60 -9.47
C LEU A 86 11.57 9.59 -10.54
N ALA A 87 12.78 9.15 -10.20
CA ALA A 87 13.87 9.04 -11.17
C ALA A 87 13.50 8.10 -12.33
N ARG A 88 12.99 6.89 -12.02
CA ARG A 88 12.60 5.92 -13.05
C ARG A 88 11.44 6.38 -13.93
N THR A 89 10.47 7.09 -13.35
CA THR A 89 9.29 7.55 -14.09
C THR A 89 9.56 8.83 -14.89
N ALA A 90 10.47 9.69 -14.42
CA ALA A 90 11.00 10.78 -15.22
C ALA A 90 11.70 10.24 -16.47
N ASP A 91 12.60 9.26 -16.33
CA ASP A 91 13.31 8.66 -17.47
C ASP A 91 12.34 8.04 -18.49
N ALA A 92 11.25 7.43 -18.04
CA ALA A 92 10.22 6.83 -18.90
C ALA A 92 9.32 7.86 -19.60
N ALA A 93 9.25 9.10 -19.12
CA ALA A 93 8.44 10.16 -19.71
C ALA A 93 9.19 10.99 -20.77
N ILE A 94 10.53 10.89 -20.80
CA ILE A 94 11.40 11.68 -21.68
C ILE A 94 11.93 10.84 -22.86
N GLY A 95 11.69 9.52 -22.85
CA GLY A 95 12.00 8.60 -23.96
C GLY A 95 10.77 8.23 -24.77
#